data_AF-A0A9X5KTP1-F1
#
_entry.id   AF-A0A9X5KTP1-F1
#
_cell.length_a   1.000
_cell.length_b   1.000
_cell.length_c   1.000
_cell.angle_alpha   90.00
_cell.angle_beta   90.00
_cell.angle_gamma   90.00
#
_symmetry.space_group_name_H-M   'P 1'
#
loop_
_entity.id
_entity.type
_entity.pdbx_description
1 polymer ?
#
loop_
_entity_poly.entity_id
_entity_poly.type
_entity_poly.pdbx_seq_one_letter_code
_entity_poly.pdbx_strand_id
1 'polypeptide(L)'
;MPNRVPLDAKTARWLPWVVAIAFFMQSLDGTILNTALPAMARDLAENPLRMQGVVIAYMLTVALLIPASGWIADRFGTKKIFFGAIMLFSIGSLLCALSSSLTMLVGARVIQGLGGALMLPVGRLVVLRAYPRSELVRIMGFITIPGLLGPLLGPTMGGWMVQYLTWHWIFLINLPVGMVGCYAVWKLIPDLRGSERTRFDGIGFLLFGAAMVLITIAMEGLGELHLPHLRVMLLLFGGLACLAAYWLRAGHIDNPLFSPVLFKTRTFAVGILGNLFARLGSGALPFLVPLLLQVALGYSPSEAGMSMLPLAAAAMFAKSIARTLIERLGYRIVLTGNTLALGIMLASMGLVSEHTPYPLLLCMLAVLGAINSLQFTAMNTVTLIDLDDAQASSGNSLLSVVAQLSLSLGVACAGALLGGFTAETGNDGVESVLGAFQLTFLTVGIMAMLAAAIFLQLSPKDGKRVVSREHDIEH
;
A
#
# COMPACT_ATOMS: atom_id res chain seq x y z
N MET A 1 -22.97 2.01 23.99
CA MET A 1 -21.52 1.80 23.89
C MET A 1 -21.19 0.41 24.46
N PRO A 2 -20.68 -0.57 23.69
CA PRO A 2 -20.11 -1.75 24.33
C PRO A 2 -18.71 -1.42 24.85
N ASN A 3 -18.44 -1.82 26.09
CA ASN A 3 -17.19 -1.63 26.83
C ASN A 3 -15.96 -2.00 25.98
N ARG A 4 -15.25 -0.98 25.46
CA ARG A 4 -13.87 -1.17 25.01
C ARG A 4 -13.05 -1.46 26.26
N VAL A 5 -12.53 -2.69 26.38
CA VAL A 5 -11.63 -3.05 27.48
C VAL A 5 -10.45 -2.07 27.43
N PRO A 6 -10.22 -1.25 28.47
CA PRO A 6 -9.09 -0.33 28.48
C PRO A 6 -7.82 -1.15 28.34
N LEU A 7 -7.02 -0.84 27.31
CA LEU A 7 -5.73 -1.48 27.10
C LEU A 7 -4.83 -1.16 28.29
N ASP A 8 -4.07 -2.15 28.76
CA ASP A 8 -2.94 -1.89 29.64
C ASP A 8 -2.01 -0.83 29.00
N ALA A 9 -1.51 0.11 29.80
CA ALA A 9 -0.71 1.24 29.33
C ALA A 9 0.54 0.78 28.56
N LYS A 10 1.09 -0.38 28.93
CA LYS A 10 2.19 -1.01 28.21
C LYS A 10 1.75 -1.50 26.83
N THR A 11 0.62 -2.19 26.74
CA THR A 11 0.06 -2.65 25.48
C THR A 11 -0.27 -1.50 24.53
N ALA A 12 -0.89 -0.42 25.03
CA ALA A 12 -1.17 0.78 24.26
C ALA A 12 0.10 1.50 23.77
N ARG A 13 1.24 1.31 24.42
CA ARG A 13 2.51 1.88 23.95
C ARG A 13 3.19 1.03 22.88
N TRP A 14 3.14 -0.29 23.01
CA TRP A 14 3.92 -1.22 22.16
C TRP A 14 3.13 -1.77 20.98
N LEU A 15 1.80 -1.85 21.05
CA LEU A 15 0.97 -2.36 19.95
C LEU A 15 1.25 -1.69 18.59
N PRO A 16 1.41 -0.36 18.48
CA PRO A 16 1.69 0.29 17.20
C PRO A 16 3.05 -0.14 16.65
N TRP A 17 4.05 -0.35 17.50
CA TRP A 17 5.37 -0.82 17.08
C TRP A 17 5.32 -2.22 16.46
N VAL A 18 4.54 -3.14 17.04
CA VAL A 18 4.38 -4.49 16.49
C VAL A 18 3.78 -4.44 15.09
N VAL A 19 2.73 -3.65 14.90
CA VAL A 19 2.09 -3.47 13.59
C VAL A 19 3.03 -2.75 12.61
N ALA A 20 3.79 -1.77 13.07
CA ALA A 20 4.72 -1.03 12.25
C ALA A 20 5.89 -1.90 11.76
N ILE A 21 6.43 -2.77 12.62
CA ILE A 21 7.47 -3.74 12.26
C ILE A 21 6.94 -4.75 11.24
N ALA A 22 5.72 -5.25 11.42
CA ALA A 22 5.09 -6.14 10.45
C ALA A 22 4.93 -5.45 9.07
N PHE A 23 4.52 -4.18 9.05
CA PHE A 23 4.43 -3.41 7.82
C PHE A 23 5.82 -3.16 7.20
N PHE A 24 6.82 -2.77 7.98
CA PHE A 24 8.20 -2.64 7.50
C PHE A 24 8.70 -3.94 6.88
N MET A 25 8.54 -5.07 7.56
CA MET A 25 8.96 -6.39 7.07
C MET A 25 8.32 -6.71 5.73
N GLN A 26 7.01 -6.50 5.60
CA GLN A 26 6.28 -6.74 4.35
C GLN A 26 6.74 -5.81 3.21
N SER A 27 6.93 -4.52 3.51
CA SER A 27 7.33 -3.53 2.51
C SER A 27 8.80 -3.68 2.08
N LEU A 28 9.68 -4.07 3.01
CA LEU A 28 11.07 -4.39 2.71
C LEU A 28 11.16 -5.63 1.80
N ASP A 29 10.48 -6.71 2.16
CA ASP A 29 10.49 -7.98 1.40
C ASP A 29 10.01 -7.81 -0.04
N GLY A 30 8.97 -7.01 -0.26
CA GLY A 30 8.44 -6.73 -1.60
C GLY A 30 9.37 -5.90 -2.49
N THR A 31 10.36 -5.21 -1.92
CA THR A 31 11.25 -4.29 -2.68
C THR A 31 12.69 -4.78 -2.76
N ILE A 32 13.19 -5.43 -1.71
CA ILE A 32 14.53 -6.02 -1.67
C ILE A 32 14.72 -7.09 -2.74
N LEU A 33 13.66 -7.84 -3.05
CA LEU A 33 13.72 -8.96 -4.00
C LEU A 33 14.08 -8.50 -5.41
N ASN A 34 13.51 -7.39 -5.88
CA ASN A 34 13.70 -6.91 -7.26
C ASN A 34 15.18 -6.67 -7.59
N THR A 35 15.95 -6.21 -6.61
CA THR A 35 17.41 -6.02 -6.77
C THR A 35 18.22 -7.31 -6.75
N ALA A 36 17.69 -8.37 -6.15
CA ALA A 36 18.35 -9.66 -6.05
C ALA A 36 18.04 -10.60 -7.24
N LEU A 37 16.99 -10.33 -8.01
CA LEU A 37 16.53 -11.21 -9.12
C LEU A 37 17.66 -11.63 -10.07
N PRO A 38 18.57 -10.73 -10.55
CA PRO A 38 19.63 -11.15 -11.47
C PRO A 38 20.62 -12.13 -10.84
N ALA A 39 20.93 -11.98 -9.55
CA ALA A 39 21.83 -12.89 -8.86
C ALA A 39 21.16 -14.24 -8.57
N MET A 40 19.87 -14.24 -8.21
CA MET A 40 19.08 -15.46 -8.04
C MET A 40 18.95 -16.24 -9.36
N ALA A 41 18.75 -15.53 -10.47
CA ALA A 41 18.72 -16.14 -11.81
C ALA A 41 20.03 -16.88 -12.13
N ARG A 42 21.18 -16.27 -11.81
CA ARG A 42 22.50 -16.89 -12.00
C ARG A 42 22.70 -18.12 -11.14
N ASP A 43 22.31 -18.06 -9.86
CA ASP A 43 22.49 -19.16 -8.90
C ASP A 43 21.58 -20.36 -9.21
N LEU A 44 20.34 -20.09 -9.65
CA LEU A 44 19.37 -21.12 -10.04
C LEU A 44 19.49 -21.57 -11.50
N ALA A 45 20.47 -21.05 -12.25
CA ALA A 45 20.66 -21.29 -13.69
C ALA A 45 19.36 -21.06 -14.51
N GLU A 46 18.63 -19.99 -14.19
CA GLU A 46 17.35 -19.65 -14.81
C GLU A 46 17.41 -18.32 -15.55
N ASN A 47 16.47 -18.10 -16.46
CA ASN A 47 16.36 -16.83 -17.15
C ASN A 47 15.84 -15.75 -16.16
N PRO A 48 16.48 -14.57 -16.05
CA PRO A 48 16.00 -13.48 -15.18
C PRO A 48 14.54 -13.07 -15.42
N LEU A 49 14.04 -13.19 -16.65
CA LEU A 49 12.63 -12.93 -16.97
C LEU A 49 11.70 -13.96 -16.34
N ARG A 50 12.13 -15.23 -16.22
CA ARG A 50 11.37 -16.27 -15.52
C ARG A 50 11.38 -16.06 -14.00
N MET A 51 12.44 -15.43 -13.48
CA MET A 51 12.54 -15.08 -12.05
C MET A 51 11.48 -14.06 -11.61
N GLN A 52 10.95 -13.22 -12.51
CA GLN A 52 9.83 -12.32 -12.17
C GLN A 52 8.58 -13.07 -11.70
N GLY A 53 8.41 -14.33 -12.10
CA GLY A 53 7.34 -15.19 -11.60
C GLY A 53 7.33 -15.35 -10.07
N VAL A 54 8.48 -15.14 -9.41
CA VAL A 54 8.63 -15.16 -7.95
C VAL A 54 7.92 -13.96 -7.30
N VAL A 55 8.11 -12.76 -7.86
CA VAL A 55 7.46 -11.52 -7.39
C VAL A 55 5.96 -11.59 -7.64
N ILE A 56 5.58 -11.98 -8.87
CA ILE A 56 4.19 -12.08 -9.32
C ILE A 56 3.42 -13.08 -8.46
N ALA A 57 3.97 -14.27 -8.18
CA ALA A 57 3.30 -15.27 -7.35
C ALA A 57 2.95 -14.74 -5.95
N TYR A 58 3.87 -13.98 -5.33
CA TYR A 58 3.61 -13.32 -4.05
C TYR A 58 2.51 -12.25 -4.19
N MET A 59 2.61 -11.35 -5.17
CA MET A 59 1.67 -10.25 -5.37
C MET A 59 0.26 -10.74 -5.68
N LEU A 60 0.11 -11.77 -6.52
CA LEU A 60 -1.18 -12.38 -6.85
C LEU A 60 -1.80 -13.09 -5.64
N THR A 61 -0.99 -13.78 -4.84
CA THR A 61 -1.48 -14.43 -3.61
C THR A 61 -1.99 -13.38 -2.62
N VAL A 62 -1.26 -12.28 -2.47
CA VAL A 62 -1.66 -11.14 -1.64
C VAL A 62 -2.95 -10.51 -2.17
N ALA A 63 -3.03 -10.19 -3.45
CA ALA A 63 -4.20 -9.59 -4.09
C ALA A 63 -5.47 -10.47 -3.94
N LEU A 64 -5.32 -11.79 -4.08
CA LEU A 64 -6.40 -12.76 -3.94
C LEU A 64 -6.95 -12.83 -2.51
N LEU A 65 -6.08 -12.75 -1.49
CA LEU A 65 -6.46 -13.04 -0.10
C LEU A 65 -6.76 -11.81 0.78
N ILE A 66 -6.28 -10.62 0.41
CA ILE A 66 -6.65 -9.38 1.11
C ILE A 66 -8.18 -9.26 1.30
N PRO A 67 -9.05 -9.56 0.31
CA PRO A 67 -10.49 -9.43 0.49
C PRO A 67 -11.07 -10.27 1.63
N ALA A 68 -10.51 -11.45 1.90
CA ALA A 68 -10.96 -12.33 2.97
C ALA A 68 -10.41 -11.96 4.36
N SER A 69 -9.39 -11.09 4.43
CA SER A 69 -8.63 -10.81 5.65
C SER A 69 -9.49 -10.34 6.83
N GLY A 70 -10.46 -9.45 6.59
CA GLY A 70 -11.37 -8.95 7.62
C GLY A 70 -12.29 -10.05 8.18
N TRP A 71 -12.90 -10.85 7.30
CA TRP A 71 -13.76 -11.96 7.73
C TRP A 71 -12.97 -12.99 8.54
N ILE A 72 -11.76 -13.34 8.08
CA ILE A 72 -10.86 -14.27 8.78
C ILE A 72 -10.53 -13.72 10.18
N ALA A 73 -10.19 -12.44 10.28
CA ALA A 73 -9.88 -11.80 11.56
C ALA A 73 -11.06 -11.78 12.53
N ASP A 74 -12.28 -11.58 12.02
CA ASP A 74 -13.49 -11.55 12.85
C ASP A 74 -13.90 -12.92 13.34
N ARG A 75 -13.79 -13.92 12.47
CA ARG A 75 -14.15 -15.31 12.74
C ARG A 75 -13.22 -15.94 13.77
N PHE A 76 -11.91 -15.76 13.61
CA PHE A 76 -10.88 -16.49 14.37
C PHE A 76 -10.18 -15.62 15.43
N GLY A 77 -10.41 -14.31 15.43
CA GLY A 77 -9.82 -13.35 16.36
C GLY A 77 -8.56 -12.69 15.80
N THR A 78 -8.42 -11.38 16.02
CA THR A 78 -7.33 -10.58 15.44
C THR A 78 -5.95 -11.02 15.95
N LYS A 79 -5.84 -11.43 17.22
CA LYS A 79 -4.57 -11.89 17.81
C LYS A 79 -4.05 -13.15 17.13
N LYS A 80 -4.91 -14.17 17.00
CA LYS A 80 -4.54 -15.47 16.43
C LYS A 80 -4.18 -15.34 14.96
N ILE A 81 -4.98 -14.58 14.21
CA ILE A 81 -4.76 -14.38 12.78
C ILE A 81 -3.51 -13.55 12.53
N PHE A 82 -3.26 -12.49 13.30
CA PHE A 82 -2.04 -11.69 13.12
C PHE A 82 -0.78 -12.46 13.51
N PHE A 83 -0.82 -13.26 14.59
CA PHE A 83 0.27 -14.18 14.94
C PHE A 83 0.51 -15.20 13.83
N GLY A 84 -0.55 -15.86 13.35
CA GLY A 84 -0.48 -16.84 12.27
C GLY A 84 0.05 -16.23 10.97
N ALA A 85 -0.31 -14.98 10.67
CA ALA A 85 0.17 -14.26 9.49
C ALA A 85 1.68 -14.03 9.54
N ILE A 86 2.21 -13.54 10.67
CA ILE A 86 3.67 -13.34 10.85
C ILE A 86 4.41 -14.69 10.80
N MET A 87 3.87 -15.72 11.44
CA MET A 87 4.46 -17.05 11.44
C MET A 87 4.50 -17.66 10.04
N LEU A 88 3.40 -17.58 9.29
CA LEU A 88 3.30 -18.10 7.93
C LEU A 88 4.20 -17.34 6.96
N PHE A 89 4.29 -16.01 7.11
CA PHE A 89 5.25 -15.20 6.37
C PHE A 89 6.71 -15.62 6.67
N SER A 90 7.04 -15.84 7.94
CA SER A 90 8.40 -16.23 8.35
C SER A 90 8.77 -17.63 7.85
N ILE A 91 7.83 -18.58 7.91
CA ILE A 91 8.00 -19.93 7.35
C ILE A 91 8.16 -19.86 5.83
N GLY A 92 7.33 -19.09 5.13
CA GLY A 92 7.46 -18.86 3.69
C GLY A 92 8.83 -18.27 3.34
N SER A 93 9.30 -17.30 4.12
CA SER A 93 10.63 -16.70 3.95
C SER A 93 11.74 -17.75 4.15
N LEU A 94 11.64 -18.61 5.17
CA LEU A 94 12.60 -19.71 5.35
C LEU A 94 12.58 -20.69 4.17
N LEU A 95 11.39 -21.05 3.66
CA LEU A 95 11.26 -21.92 2.48
C LEU A 95 11.88 -21.28 1.22
N CYS A 96 11.75 -19.97 1.05
CA CYS A 96 12.44 -19.23 -0.01
C CYS A 96 13.97 -19.25 0.16
N ALA A 97 14.46 -19.12 1.40
CA ALA A 97 15.89 -19.22 1.69
C ALA A 97 16.47 -20.63 1.51
N LEU A 98 15.62 -21.66 1.52
CA LEU A 98 16.02 -23.06 1.31
C LEU A 98 15.74 -23.55 -0.12
N SER A 99 15.19 -22.71 -0.99
CA SER A 99 14.76 -23.14 -2.31
C SER A 99 15.95 -23.37 -3.24
N SER A 100 16.03 -24.57 -3.81
CA SER A 100 17.06 -24.95 -4.78
C SER A 100 16.59 -24.91 -6.23
N SER A 101 15.35 -24.47 -6.48
CA SER A 101 14.78 -24.36 -7.83
C SER A 101 13.75 -23.23 -7.90
N LEU A 102 13.55 -22.68 -9.11
CA LEU A 102 12.54 -21.65 -9.36
C LEU A 102 11.13 -22.10 -8.95
N THR A 103 10.75 -23.35 -9.24
CA THR A 103 9.42 -23.87 -8.88
C THR A 103 9.23 -23.94 -7.36
N MET A 104 10.25 -24.40 -6.62
CA MET A 104 10.21 -24.42 -5.17
C MET A 104 10.12 -23.01 -4.59
N LEU A 105 10.88 -22.07 -5.15
CA LEU A 105 10.87 -20.67 -4.75
C LEU A 105 9.50 -20.00 -5.00
N VAL A 106 8.87 -20.26 -6.15
CA VAL A 106 7.52 -19.79 -6.48
C VAL A 106 6.50 -20.36 -5.49
N GLY A 107 6.56 -21.66 -5.17
CA GLY A 107 5.69 -22.27 -4.17
C GLY A 107 5.88 -21.68 -2.77
N ALA A 108 7.13 -21.45 -2.37
CA ALA A 108 7.46 -20.79 -1.10
C ALA A 108 6.93 -19.34 -1.05
N ARG A 109 6.99 -18.60 -2.16
CA ARG A 109 6.41 -17.26 -2.29
C ARG A 109 4.89 -17.24 -2.18
N VAL A 110 4.19 -18.26 -2.66
CA VAL A 110 2.75 -18.40 -2.41
C VAL A 110 2.50 -18.52 -0.91
N ILE A 111 3.22 -19.41 -0.21
CA ILE A 111 3.09 -19.58 1.26
C ILE A 111 3.39 -18.25 1.99
N GLN A 112 4.46 -17.56 1.61
CA GLN A 112 4.81 -16.26 2.18
C GLN A 112 3.72 -15.21 1.91
N GLY A 113 3.14 -15.22 0.70
CA GLY A 113 2.03 -14.36 0.28
C GLY A 113 0.76 -14.57 1.08
N LEU A 114 0.45 -15.81 1.49
CA LEU A 114 -0.67 -16.10 2.41
C LEU A 114 -0.51 -15.32 3.72
N GLY A 115 0.69 -15.30 4.29
CA GLY A 115 1.02 -14.52 5.48
C GLY A 115 0.95 -13.01 5.23
N GLY A 116 1.57 -12.56 4.13
CA GLY A 116 1.59 -11.15 3.73
C GLY A 116 0.19 -10.56 3.54
N ALA A 117 -0.73 -11.31 2.93
CA ALA A 117 -2.10 -10.87 2.69
C ALA A 117 -2.86 -10.49 3.96
N LEU A 118 -2.48 -11.09 5.09
CA LEU A 118 -3.13 -10.93 6.39
C LEU A 118 -2.40 -9.93 7.29
N MET A 119 -1.07 -9.80 7.18
CA MET A 119 -0.27 -8.98 8.11
C MET A 119 -0.75 -7.53 8.17
N LEU A 120 -0.78 -6.81 7.04
CA LEU A 120 -1.12 -5.39 7.03
C LEU A 120 -2.61 -5.12 7.33
N PRO A 121 -3.59 -5.79 6.69
CA PRO A 121 -4.99 -5.53 6.96
C PRO A 121 -5.38 -5.87 8.39
N VAL A 122 -4.93 -7.02 8.92
CA VAL A 122 -5.26 -7.46 10.28
C VAL A 122 -4.54 -6.59 11.30
N GLY A 123 -3.27 -6.25 11.07
CA GLY A 123 -2.52 -5.33 11.93
C GLY A 123 -3.20 -3.96 12.04
N ARG A 124 -3.67 -3.40 10.90
CA ARG A 124 -4.45 -2.15 10.89
C ARG A 124 -5.78 -2.32 11.64
N LEU A 125 -6.49 -3.43 11.44
CA LEU A 125 -7.75 -3.71 12.13
C LEU A 125 -7.58 -3.81 13.65
N VAL A 126 -6.47 -4.37 14.13
CA VAL A 126 -6.15 -4.41 15.57
C VAL A 126 -6.08 -2.99 16.12
N VAL A 127 -5.39 -2.08 15.43
CA VAL A 127 -5.29 -0.66 15.84
C VAL A 127 -6.66 0.03 15.81
N LEU A 128 -7.48 -0.21 14.78
CA LEU A 128 -8.83 0.37 14.68
C LEU A 128 -9.72 -0.01 15.86
N ARG A 129 -9.60 -1.24 16.36
CA ARG A 129 -10.37 -1.74 17.51
C ARG A 129 -9.77 -1.33 18.85
N ALA A 130 -8.45 -1.21 18.91
CA ALA A 130 -7.70 -0.94 20.12
C ALA A 130 -7.78 0.53 20.56
N TYR A 131 -7.74 1.48 19.62
CA TYR A 131 -7.59 2.92 19.95
C TYR A 131 -8.90 3.72 19.78
N PRO A 132 -9.06 4.80 20.55
CA PRO A 132 -10.14 5.76 20.32
C PRO A 132 -9.95 6.49 18.98
N ARG A 133 -11.06 6.89 18.36
CA ARG A 133 -11.08 7.53 17.03
C ARG A 133 -10.22 8.80 16.96
N SER A 134 -10.11 9.55 18.06
CA SER A 134 -9.28 10.75 18.19
C SER A 134 -7.78 10.48 18.01
N GLU A 135 -7.32 9.28 18.35
CA GLU A 135 -5.91 8.89 18.26
C GLU A 135 -5.57 8.17 16.95
N LEU A 136 -6.57 7.70 16.21
CA LEU A 136 -6.36 6.89 15.00
C LEU A 136 -5.48 7.60 13.97
N VAL A 137 -5.61 8.91 13.77
CA VAL A 137 -4.74 9.67 12.85
C VAL A 137 -3.27 9.53 13.26
N ARG A 138 -2.97 9.69 14.55
CA ARG A 138 -1.60 9.63 15.09
C ARG A 138 -1.04 8.21 14.96
N ILE A 139 -1.82 7.21 15.37
CA ILE A 139 -1.34 5.82 15.40
C ILE A 139 -1.23 5.24 13.99
N MET A 140 -2.20 5.48 13.11
CA MET A 140 -2.13 5.07 11.69
C MET A 140 -1.00 5.78 10.94
N GLY A 141 -0.79 7.07 11.25
CA GLY A 141 0.38 7.81 10.79
C GLY A 141 1.67 7.08 11.18
N PHE A 142 1.83 6.79 12.47
CA PHE A 142 3.00 6.12 13.03
C PHE A 142 3.29 4.76 12.41
N ILE A 143 2.30 3.87 12.28
CA ILE A 143 2.55 2.51 11.74
C ILE A 143 3.02 2.52 10.28
N THR A 144 2.69 3.57 9.53
CA THR A 144 3.09 3.69 8.12
C THR A 144 4.55 4.16 7.99
N ILE A 145 5.13 4.80 9.03
CA ILE A 145 6.51 5.30 8.97
C ILE A 145 7.51 4.17 8.69
N PRO A 146 7.57 3.10 9.49
CA PRO A 146 8.47 2.01 9.17
C PRO A 146 8.13 1.34 7.84
N GLY A 147 6.85 1.21 7.48
CA GLY A 147 6.44 0.71 6.16
C GLY A 147 7.07 1.48 4.98
N LEU A 148 7.19 2.81 5.08
CA LEU A 148 7.82 3.65 4.06
C LEU A 148 9.34 3.49 3.97
N LEU A 149 10.00 3.05 5.05
CA LEU A 149 11.42 2.75 5.03
C LEU A 149 11.73 1.48 4.24
N GLY A 150 10.77 0.56 4.10
CA GLY A 150 10.92 -0.68 3.34
C GLY A 150 11.41 -0.43 1.91
N PRO A 151 10.67 0.30 1.07
CA PRO A 151 11.07 0.58 -0.32
C PRO A 151 12.33 1.42 -0.46
N LEU A 152 12.65 2.27 0.52
CA LEU A 152 13.86 3.08 0.52
C LEU A 152 15.10 2.23 0.80
N LEU A 153 15.01 1.36 1.82
CA LEU A 153 16.11 0.52 2.25
C LEU A 153 16.24 -0.74 1.40
N GLY A 154 15.14 -1.22 0.80
CA GLY A 154 15.08 -2.47 0.04
C GLY A 154 16.17 -2.58 -1.02
N PRO A 155 16.23 -1.68 -2.01
CA PRO A 155 17.24 -1.76 -3.06
C PRO A 155 18.69 -1.69 -2.55
N THR A 156 18.94 -0.82 -1.57
CA THR A 156 20.28 -0.62 -1.00
C THR A 156 20.72 -1.84 -0.20
N MET A 157 19.85 -2.35 0.67
CA MET A 157 20.11 -3.55 1.48
C MET A 157 20.21 -4.79 0.60
N GLY A 158 19.33 -4.93 -0.40
CA GLY A 158 19.34 -6.07 -1.32
C GLY A 158 20.61 -6.15 -2.16
N GLY A 159 21.03 -5.02 -2.73
CA GLY A 159 22.30 -4.92 -3.45
C GLY A 159 23.50 -5.28 -2.56
N TRP A 160 23.57 -4.71 -1.35
CA TRP A 160 24.64 -5.00 -0.39
C TRP A 160 24.65 -6.48 0.04
N MET A 161 23.49 -7.04 0.36
CA MET A 161 23.36 -8.45 0.73
C MET A 161 23.80 -9.40 -0.38
N VAL A 162 23.43 -9.12 -1.62
CA VAL A 162 23.80 -9.97 -2.77
C VAL A 162 25.28 -9.80 -3.14
N GLN A 163 25.86 -8.62 -2.91
CA GLN A 163 27.26 -8.34 -3.22
C GLN A 163 28.22 -9.02 -2.22
N TYR A 164 27.91 -8.97 -0.92
CA TYR A 164 28.81 -9.44 0.14
C TYR A 164 28.38 -10.76 0.79
N LEU A 165 27.11 -11.13 0.66
CA LEU A 165 26.54 -12.38 1.15
C LEU A 165 25.89 -13.13 -0.03
N THR A 166 25.00 -14.09 0.28
CA THR A 166 24.18 -14.78 -0.72
C THR A 166 22.78 -14.20 -0.77
N TRP A 167 22.08 -14.35 -1.90
CA TRP A 167 20.71 -13.87 -2.06
C TRP A 167 19.75 -14.46 -1.02
N HIS A 168 20.02 -15.66 -0.47
CA HIS A 168 19.23 -16.28 0.59
C HIS A 168 19.05 -15.37 1.82
N TRP A 169 20.01 -14.48 2.11
CA TRP A 169 19.94 -13.57 3.25
C TRP A 169 18.82 -12.53 3.17
N ILE A 170 18.36 -12.20 1.95
CA ILE A 170 17.20 -11.31 1.76
C ILE A 170 15.94 -11.90 2.38
N PHE A 171 15.87 -13.22 2.48
CA PHE A 171 14.79 -13.96 3.11
C PHE A 171 15.08 -14.27 4.59
N LEU A 172 16.33 -14.57 4.94
CA LEU A 172 16.71 -14.89 6.32
C LEU A 172 16.54 -13.70 7.27
N ILE A 173 16.64 -12.45 6.78
CA ILE A 173 16.43 -11.25 7.61
C ILE A 173 15.02 -11.16 8.21
N ASN A 174 14.03 -11.77 7.56
CA ASN A 174 12.65 -11.78 8.04
C ASN A 174 12.46 -12.71 9.26
N LEU A 175 13.30 -13.72 9.45
CA LEU A 175 13.17 -14.69 10.54
C LEU A 175 13.35 -14.08 11.94
N PRO A 176 14.44 -13.35 12.25
CA PRO A 176 14.60 -12.73 13.57
C PRO A 176 13.49 -11.72 13.85
N VAL A 177 13.09 -10.93 12.85
CA VAL A 177 12.00 -9.96 12.95
C VAL A 177 10.66 -10.66 13.20
N GLY A 178 10.39 -11.75 12.48
CA GLY A 178 9.21 -12.58 12.62
C GLY A 178 9.10 -13.24 13.99
N MET A 179 10.21 -13.78 14.52
CA MET A 179 10.25 -14.36 15.87
C MET A 179 9.92 -13.31 16.95
N VAL A 180 10.55 -12.13 16.87
CA VAL A 180 10.27 -11.01 17.79
C VAL A 180 8.82 -10.55 17.65
N GLY A 181 8.31 -10.45 16.41
CA GLY A 181 6.94 -10.10 16.10
C GLY A 181 5.94 -11.09 16.71
N CYS A 182 6.13 -12.39 16.50
CA CYS A 182 5.31 -13.46 17.07
C CYS A 182 5.28 -13.39 18.61
N TYR A 183 6.45 -13.24 19.25
CA TYR A 183 6.55 -13.09 20.70
C TYR A 183 5.79 -11.84 21.20
N ALA A 184 5.97 -10.71 20.50
CA ALA A 184 5.30 -9.46 20.83
C ALA A 184 3.77 -9.56 20.66
N VAL A 185 3.27 -10.20 19.60
CA VAL A 185 1.84 -10.46 19.41
C VAL A 185 1.27 -11.33 20.52
N TRP A 186 1.97 -12.43 20.84
CA TRP A 186 1.53 -13.35 21.88
C TRP A 186 1.41 -12.66 23.26
N LYS A 187 2.36 -11.79 23.60
CA LYS A 187 2.43 -11.13 24.91
C LYS A 187 1.58 -9.86 25.01
N LEU A 188 1.53 -9.04 23.97
CA LEU A 188 0.97 -7.68 24.04
C LEU A 188 -0.43 -7.57 23.46
N ILE A 189 -0.78 -8.34 22.42
CA ILE A 189 -2.03 -8.12 21.70
C ILE A 189 -3.19 -8.82 22.42
N PRO A 190 -4.29 -8.11 22.76
CA PRO A 190 -5.51 -8.73 23.26
C PRO A 190 -6.26 -9.46 22.14
N ASP A 191 -6.94 -10.55 22.47
CA ASP A 191 -7.77 -11.28 21.50
C ASP A 191 -9.09 -10.53 21.25
N LEU A 192 -9.07 -9.59 20.30
CA LEU A 192 -10.24 -8.81 19.89
C LEU A 192 -11.00 -9.57 18.79
N ARG A 193 -12.29 -9.83 19.02
CA ARG A 193 -13.17 -10.54 18.08
C ARG A 193 -14.29 -9.62 17.59
N GLY A 194 -14.76 -9.87 16.36
CA GLY A 194 -15.96 -9.20 15.85
C GLY A 194 -17.22 -9.62 16.62
N SER A 195 -18.25 -8.77 16.63
CA SER A 195 -19.47 -9.01 17.41
C SER A 195 -20.36 -10.13 16.87
N GLU A 196 -20.22 -10.52 15.59
CA GLU A 196 -21.06 -11.53 14.97
C GLU A 196 -20.28 -12.52 14.08
N ARG A 197 -20.68 -13.80 14.15
CA ARG A 197 -20.15 -14.89 13.33
C ARG A 197 -20.93 -14.99 12.02
N THR A 198 -20.64 -14.12 11.06
CA THR A 198 -21.27 -14.17 9.73
C THR A 198 -20.74 -15.35 8.90
N ARG A 199 -21.57 -15.89 7.99
CA ARG A 199 -21.17 -16.95 7.04
C ARG A 199 -20.21 -16.36 6.00
N PHE A 200 -19.25 -17.16 5.55
CA PHE A 200 -18.31 -16.73 4.50
C PHE A 200 -18.99 -16.70 3.14
N ASP A 201 -18.85 -15.59 2.42
CA ASP A 201 -19.32 -15.47 1.05
C ASP A 201 -18.28 -16.05 0.07
N GLY A 202 -18.26 -17.37 -0.07
CA GLY A 202 -17.28 -18.07 -0.91
C GLY A 202 -17.38 -17.72 -2.41
N ILE A 203 -18.59 -17.59 -2.94
CA ILE A 203 -18.79 -17.21 -4.35
C ILE A 203 -18.38 -15.75 -4.56
N GLY A 204 -18.73 -14.85 -3.63
CA GLY A 204 -18.32 -13.46 -3.71
C GLY A 204 -16.81 -13.30 -3.61
N PHE A 205 -16.17 -14.08 -2.75
CA PHE A 205 -14.72 -14.17 -2.67
C PHE A 205 -14.10 -14.66 -3.98
N LEU A 206 -14.65 -15.68 -4.64
CA LEU A 206 -14.14 -16.15 -5.93
C LEU A 206 -14.29 -15.09 -7.02
N LEU A 207 -15.44 -14.44 -7.13
CA LEU A 207 -15.67 -13.37 -8.13
C LEU A 207 -14.75 -12.17 -7.88
N PHE A 208 -14.69 -11.70 -6.64
CA PHE A 208 -13.89 -10.54 -6.28
C PHE A 208 -12.38 -10.84 -6.34
N GLY A 209 -11.98 -12.02 -5.86
CA GLY A 209 -10.60 -12.51 -5.93
C GLY A 209 -10.12 -12.71 -7.37
N ALA A 210 -10.96 -13.30 -8.23
CA ALA A 210 -10.69 -13.41 -9.66
C ALA A 210 -10.57 -12.03 -10.31
N ALA A 211 -11.45 -11.08 -9.97
CA ALA A 211 -11.32 -9.71 -10.46
C ALA A 211 -9.97 -9.09 -10.08
N MET A 212 -9.55 -9.23 -8.82
CA MET A 212 -8.27 -8.70 -8.34
C MET A 212 -7.09 -9.33 -9.08
N VAL A 213 -7.05 -10.67 -9.19
CA VAL A 213 -5.97 -11.38 -9.89
C VAL A 213 -5.92 -10.98 -11.36
N LEU A 214 -7.06 -11.00 -12.07
CA LEU A 214 -7.12 -10.67 -13.50
C LEU A 214 -6.69 -9.24 -13.78
N ILE A 215 -7.17 -8.28 -12.97
CA ILE A 215 -6.78 -6.87 -13.14
C ILE A 215 -5.29 -6.68 -12.79
N THR A 216 -4.78 -7.30 -11.73
CA THR A 216 -3.36 -7.22 -11.38
C THR A 216 -2.47 -7.80 -12.49
N ILE A 217 -2.80 -8.97 -13.03
CA ILE A 217 -2.05 -9.56 -14.17
C ILE A 217 -2.15 -8.66 -15.41
N ALA A 218 -3.31 -8.05 -15.68
CA ALA A 218 -3.44 -7.13 -16.80
C ALA A 218 -2.52 -5.91 -16.65
N MET A 219 -2.44 -5.34 -15.44
CA MET A 219 -1.59 -4.19 -15.13
C MET A 219 -0.10 -4.53 -15.21
N GLU A 220 0.31 -5.68 -14.66
CA GLU A 220 1.69 -6.18 -14.78
C GLU A 220 2.01 -6.58 -16.24
N GLY A 221 1.00 -7.04 -16.98
CA GLY A 221 1.01 -7.35 -18.41
C GLY A 221 1.42 -6.18 -19.30
N LEU A 222 0.96 -4.98 -18.97
CA LEU A 222 1.30 -3.72 -19.65
C LEU A 222 2.73 -3.25 -19.39
N GLY A 223 3.28 -3.59 -18.22
CA GLY A 223 4.63 -3.22 -17.82
C GLY A 223 5.62 -4.36 -18.02
N GLU A 224 5.87 -5.11 -16.94
CA GLU A 224 7.01 -6.03 -16.85
C GLU A 224 6.85 -7.31 -17.69
N LEU A 225 5.63 -7.83 -17.85
CA LEU A 225 5.38 -9.10 -18.52
C LEU A 225 5.31 -9.00 -20.05
N HIS A 226 5.25 -7.77 -20.60
CA HIS A 226 5.18 -7.49 -22.05
C HIS A 226 4.15 -8.38 -22.77
N LEU A 227 2.97 -8.56 -22.16
CA LEU A 227 1.92 -9.41 -22.73
C LEU A 227 1.35 -8.75 -23.99
N PRO A 228 0.92 -9.54 -25.00
CA PRO A 228 0.21 -9.01 -26.14
C PRO A 228 -0.99 -8.15 -25.70
N HIS A 229 -1.17 -6.98 -26.30
CA HIS A 229 -2.24 -6.04 -25.95
C HIS A 229 -3.63 -6.71 -25.88
N LEU A 230 -3.91 -7.64 -26.80
CA LEU A 230 -5.16 -8.40 -26.78
C LEU A 230 -5.35 -9.20 -25.49
N ARG A 231 -4.30 -9.87 -24.99
CA ARG A 231 -4.38 -10.63 -23.72
C ARG A 231 -4.59 -9.71 -22.53
N VAL A 232 -3.89 -8.57 -22.50
CA VAL A 232 -4.09 -7.54 -21.48
C VAL A 232 -5.54 -7.07 -21.46
N MET A 233 -6.10 -6.73 -22.62
CA MET A 233 -7.49 -6.28 -22.70
C MET A 233 -8.48 -7.36 -22.26
N LEU A 234 -8.28 -8.61 -22.68
CA LEU A 234 -9.12 -9.73 -22.25
C LEU A 234 -9.07 -9.94 -20.74
N LEU A 235 -7.89 -9.88 -20.13
CA LEU A 235 -7.73 -9.99 -18.68
C LEU A 235 -8.40 -8.81 -17.95
N LEU A 236 -8.22 -7.59 -18.45
CA LEU A 236 -8.82 -6.38 -17.87
C LEU A 236 -10.35 -6.43 -17.94
N PHE A 237 -10.92 -6.71 -19.11
CA PHE A 237 -12.37 -6.83 -19.28
C PHE A 237 -12.95 -8.02 -18.52
N GLY A 238 -12.25 -9.15 -18.48
CA GLY A 238 -12.62 -10.30 -17.66
C GLY A 238 -12.64 -9.95 -16.17
N GLY A 239 -11.61 -9.26 -15.69
CA GLY A 239 -11.53 -8.80 -14.31
C GLY A 239 -12.63 -7.79 -13.94
N LEU A 240 -12.89 -6.81 -14.83
CA LEU A 240 -13.98 -5.85 -14.67
C LEU A 240 -15.35 -6.54 -14.70
N ALA A 241 -15.54 -7.56 -15.54
CA ALA A 241 -16.77 -8.35 -15.59
C ALA A 241 -16.97 -9.15 -14.29
N CYS A 242 -15.92 -9.78 -13.74
CA CYS A 242 -15.96 -10.44 -12.43
C CYS A 242 -16.30 -9.45 -11.31
N LEU A 243 -15.72 -8.25 -11.33
CA LEU A 243 -16.00 -7.19 -10.36
C LEU A 243 -17.44 -6.70 -10.45
N ALA A 244 -17.96 -6.49 -11.66
CA ALA A 244 -19.35 -6.10 -11.89
C ALA A 244 -20.31 -7.21 -11.43
N ALA A 245 -20.04 -8.47 -11.78
CA ALA A 245 -20.80 -9.62 -11.32
C ALA A 245 -20.83 -9.73 -9.79
N TYR A 246 -19.71 -9.46 -9.12
CA TYR A 246 -19.65 -9.39 -7.67
C TYR A 246 -20.59 -8.31 -7.11
N TRP A 247 -20.52 -7.07 -7.61
CA TRP A 247 -21.36 -5.98 -7.07
C TRP A 247 -22.84 -6.17 -7.34
N LEU A 248 -23.20 -6.72 -8.51
CA LEU A 248 -24.58 -7.11 -8.83
C LEU A 248 -25.08 -8.16 -7.83
N ARG A 249 -24.29 -9.18 -7.54
CA ARG A 249 -24.63 -10.20 -6.55
C ARG A 249 -24.68 -9.64 -5.13
N ALA A 250 -23.73 -8.79 -4.76
CA ALA A 250 -23.63 -8.18 -3.43
C ALA A 250 -24.87 -7.34 -3.07
N GLY A 251 -25.58 -6.80 -4.07
CA GLY A 251 -26.85 -6.12 -3.88
C GLY A 251 -28.05 -7.03 -3.56
N HIS A 252 -27.94 -8.34 -3.82
CA HIS A 252 -29.05 -9.30 -3.70
C HIS A 252 -28.87 -10.33 -2.57
N ILE A 253 -27.74 -10.30 -1.85
CA ILE A 253 -27.44 -11.25 -0.77
C ILE A 253 -27.36 -10.55 0.59
N ASP A 254 -27.74 -11.25 1.65
CA ASP A 254 -27.80 -10.67 3.00
C ASP A 254 -26.42 -10.42 3.62
N ASN A 255 -25.45 -11.29 3.34
CA ASN A 255 -24.10 -11.26 3.92
C ASN A 255 -23.02 -11.28 2.82
N PRO A 256 -22.92 -10.23 1.99
CA PRO A 256 -21.85 -10.11 1.01
C PRO A 256 -20.50 -9.90 1.69
N LEU A 257 -19.41 -10.28 1.00
CA LEU A 257 -18.04 -10.05 1.48
C LEU A 257 -17.77 -8.58 1.84
N PHE A 258 -18.26 -7.67 0.99
CA PHE A 258 -18.30 -6.22 1.17
C PHE A 258 -19.73 -5.74 0.98
N SER A 259 -20.34 -5.26 2.06
CA SER A 259 -21.70 -4.74 2.02
C SER A 259 -21.78 -3.41 1.26
N PRO A 260 -22.71 -3.26 0.30
CA PRO A 260 -23.00 -1.97 -0.33
C PRO A 260 -23.39 -0.87 0.68
N VAL A 261 -23.87 -1.26 1.87
CA VAL A 261 -24.19 -0.35 2.97
C VAL A 261 -22.98 0.47 3.42
N LEU A 262 -21.74 -0.04 3.23
CA LEU A 262 -20.51 0.71 3.50
C LEU A 262 -20.47 2.05 2.74
N PHE A 263 -21.01 2.10 1.51
CA PHE A 263 -21.03 3.31 0.70
C PHE A 263 -22.11 4.31 1.08
N LYS A 264 -23.04 3.95 1.99
CA LYS A 264 -23.95 4.93 2.61
C LYS A 264 -23.19 5.86 3.56
N THR A 265 -22.07 5.40 4.11
CA THR A 265 -21.17 6.25 4.90
C THR A 265 -20.36 7.13 3.95
N ARG A 266 -20.74 8.40 3.85
CA ARG A 266 -20.14 9.38 2.92
C ARG A 266 -18.61 9.41 2.98
N THR A 267 -18.05 9.44 4.18
CA THR A 267 -16.59 9.47 4.39
C THR A 267 -15.89 8.22 3.90
N PHE A 268 -16.54 7.05 4.01
CA PHE A 268 -16.06 5.81 3.43
C PHE A 268 -16.10 5.84 1.90
N ALA A 269 -17.25 6.21 1.30
CA ALA A 269 -17.41 6.24 -0.15
C ALA A 269 -16.43 7.22 -0.83
N VAL A 270 -16.38 8.46 -0.34
CA VAL A 270 -15.44 9.49 -0.82
C VAL A 270 -14.01 9.09 -0.55
N GLY A 271 -13.73 8.48 0.61
CA GLY A 271 -12.40 7.99 0.96
C GLY A 271 -11.91 6.85 0.07
N ILE A 272 -12.77 5.90 -0.30
CA ILE A 272 -12.43 4.80 -1.22
C ILE A 272 -12.18 5.33 -2.63
N LEU A 273 -13.07 6.17 -3.17
CA LEU A 273 -12.87 6.80 -4.48
C LEU A 273 -11.61 7.66 -4.51
N GLY A 274 -11.39 8.45 -3.45
CA GLY A 274 -10.17 9.21 -3.28
C GLY A 274 -8.94 8.31 -3.26
N ASN A 275 -8.97 7.20 -2.51
CA ASN A 275 -7.89 6.19 -2.51
C ASN A 275 -7.67 5.61 -3.88
N LEU A 276 -8.72 5.35 -4.66
CA LEU A 276 -8.56 4.80 -6.00
C LEU A 276 -7.81 5.74 -6.93
N PHE A 277 -8.25 7.00 -7.02
CA PHE A 277 -7.78 7.94 -8.03
C PHE A 277 -6.59 8.80 -7.57
N ALA A 278 -6.58 9.32 -6.34
CA ALA A 278 -5.48 10.17 -5.87
C ALA A 278 -4.17 9.36 -5.71
N ARG A 279 -4.27 8.04 -5.46
CA ARG A 279 -3.11 7.15 -5.41
C ARG A 279 -2.57 6.76 -6.77
N LEU A 280 -3.24 7.07 -7.89
CA LEU A 280 -2.62 6.89 -9.21
C LEU A 280 -1.37 7.76 -9.33
N GLY A 281 -1.49 9.02 -8.88
CA GLY A 281 -0.38 9.96 -8.83
C GLY A 281 0.73 9.53 -7.87
N SER A 282 0.37 9.25 -6.61
CA SER A 282 1.38 8.86 -5.62
C SER A 282 1.95 7.46 -5.82
N GLY A 283 1.20 6.56 -6.47
CA GLY A 283 1.63 5.21 -6.80
C GLY A 283 2.68 5.17 -7.91
N ALA A 284 2.75 6.21 -8.75
CA ALA A 284 3.80 6.38 -9.74
C ALA A 284 5.16 6.76 -9.13
N LEU A 285 5.18 7.41 -7.96
CA LEU A 285 6.40 7.96 -7.35
C LEU A 285 7.53 6.94 -7.12
N PRO A 286 7.27 5.75 -6.53
CA PRO A 286 8.32 4.76 -6.29
C PRO A 286 8.96 4.21 -7.57
N PHE A 287 8.27 4.35 -8.70
CA PHE A 287 8.75 3.93 -10.02
C PHE A 287 9.44 5.08 -10.77
N LEU A 288 8.76 6.22 -10.92
CA LEU A 288 9.25 7.34 -11.75
C LEU A 288 10.45 8.08 -11.14
N VAL A 289 10.48 8.31 -9.82
CA VAL A 289 11.54 9.12 -9.21
C VAL A 289 12.91 8.44 -9.33
N PRO A 290 13.08 7.15 -8.94
CA PRO A 290 14.37 6.49 -9.11
C PRO A 290 14.80 6.39 -10.57
N LEU A 291 13.84 6.20 -11.49
CA LEU A 291 14.10 6.04 -12.91
C LEU A 291 14.48 7.37 -13.57
N LEU A 292 13.87 8.49 -13.18
CA LEU A 292 14.29 9.83 -13.58
C LEU A 292 15.75 10.09 -13.16
N LEU A 293 16.09 9.84 -11.89
CA LEU A 293 17.44 10.08 -11.37
C LEU A 293 18.49 9.22 -12.09
N GLN A 294 18.22 7.92 -12.28
CA GLN A 294 19.20 6.98 -12.84
C GLN A 294 19.27 6.99 -14.36
N VAL A 295 18.12 6.96 -15.04
CA VAL A 295 18.05 6.80 -16.51
C VAL A 295 18.10 8.14 -17.21
N ALA A 296 17.37 9.14 -16.71
CA ALA A 296 17.29 10.45 -17.38
C ALA A 296 18.42 11.40 -16.96
N LEU A 297 18.80 11.40 -15.67
CA LEU A 297 19.86 12.28 -15.14
C LEU A 297 21.22 11.57 -14.96
N GLY A 298 21.29 10.26 -15.23
CA GLY A 298 22.54 9.51 -15.20
C GLY A 298 23.16 9.28 -13.81
N TYR A 299 22.41 9.44 -12.73
CA TYR A 299 22.93 9.25 -11.37
C TYR A 299 23.29 7.78 -11.14
N SER A 300 24.37 7.53 -10.40
CA SER A 300 24.64 6.17 -9.93
C SER A 300 23.51 5.68 -9.01
N PRO A 301 23.28 4.35 -8.88
CA PRO A 301 22.27 3.80 -7.98
C PRO A 301 22.42 4.28 -6.53
N SER A 302 23.66 4.47 -6.06
CA SER A 302 23.97 5.03 -4.74
C SER A 302 23.53 6.48 -4.59
N GLU A 303 23.83 7.34 -5.59
CA GLU A 303 23.48 8.76 -5.54
C GLU A 303 21.96 8.96 -5.64
N ALA A 304 21.28 8.19 -6.49
CA ALA A 304 19.83 8.19 -6.58
C ALA A 304 19.19 7.79 -5.24
N GLY A 305 19.70 6.72 -4.61
CA GLY A 305 19.23 6.27 -3.29
C GLY A 305 19.45 7.31 -2.19
N MET A 306 20.64 7.92 -2.11
CA MET A 306 20.93 8.98 -1.13
C MET A 306 20.06 10.23 -1.34
N SER A 307 19.78 10.59 -2.60
CA SER A 307 18.94 11.73 -2.95
C SER A 307 17.48 11.54 -2.54
N MET A 308 17.03 10.30 -2.34
CA MET A 308 15.68 9.98 -1.85
C MET A 308 15.56 10.01 -0.31
N LEU A 309 16.66 10.18 0.44
CA LEU A 309 16.60 10.29 1.91
C LEU A 309 15.72 11.45 2.40
N PRO A 310 15.78 12.67 1.83
CA PRO A 310 14.91 13.77 2.25
C PRO A 310 13.43 13.49 2.01
N LEU A 311 13.08 12.80 0.92
CA LEU A 311 11.70 12.35 0.63
C LEU A 311 11.15 11.52 1.80
N ALA A 312 11.93 10.54 2.28
CA ALA A 312 11.53 9.70 3.40
C ALA A 312 11.53 10.45 4.73
N ALA A 313 12.56 11.26 5.02
CA ALA A 313 12.67 12.02 6.25
C ALA A 313 11.52 13.03 6.41
N ALA A 314 11.20 13.76 5.35
CA ALA A 314 10.09 14.71 5.34
C ALA A 314 8.72 14.00 5.42
N ALA A 315 8.57 12.84 4.78
CA ALA A 315 7.39 12.00 4.94
C ALA A 315 7.16 11.59 6.41
N MET A 316 8.23 11.26 7.15
CA MET A 316 8.16 10.97 8.58
C MET A 316 7.76 12.20 9.39
N PHE A 317 8.37 13.35 9.12
CA PHE A 317 8.09 14.59 9.83
C PHE A 317 6.64 15.08 9.62
N ALA A 318 6.13 15.01 8.39
CA ALA A 318 4.79 15.47 8.04
C ALA A 318 3.67 14.78 8.84
N LYS A 319 3.89 13.55 9.28
CA LYS A 319 2.90 12.80 10.09
C LYS A 319 2.67 13.38 11.47
N SER A 320 3.68 14.05 12.04
CA SER A 320 3.53 14.76 13.32
C SER A 320 2.57 15.95 13.19
N ILE A 321 2.58 16.60 12.02
CA ILE A 321 1.76 17.78 11.70
C ILE A 321 0.37 17.39 11.21
N ALA A 322 0.22 16.21 10.60
CA ALA A 322 -1.02 15.73 10.00
C ALA A 322 -2.21 15.83 10.94
N ARG A 323 -2.06 15.42 12.21
CA ARG A 323 -3.12 15.51 13.22
C ARG A 323 -3.55 16.96 13.45
N THR A 324 -2.60 17.84 13.76
CA THR A 324 -2.87 19.26 14.05
C THR A 324 -3.55 19.95 12.86
N LEU A 325 -3.12 19.62 11.64
CA LEU A 325 -3.67 20.19 10.43
C LEU A 325 -5.11 19.71 10.19
N ILE A 326 -5.38 18.41 10.36
CA ILE A 326 -6.72 17.83 10.22
C ILE A 326 -7.67 18.34 11.30
N GLU A 327 -7.22 18.45 12.56
CA GLU A 327 -8.04 18.97 13.66
C GLU A 327 -8.41 20.45 13.44
N ARG A 328 -7.46 21.28 12.97
CA ARG A 328 -7.67 22.71 12.74
C ARG A 328 -8.47 23.00 11.46
N LEU A 329 -8.09 22.41 10.33
CA LEU A 329 -8.66 22.75 9.01
C LEU A 329 -9.78 21.79 8.57
N GLY A 330 -9.89 20.62 9.20
CA GLY A 330 -10.85 19.57 8.81
C GLY A 330 -10.41 18.77 7.58
N TYR A 331 -11.00 17.60 7.39
CA TYR A 331 -10.63 16.66 6.31
C TYR A 331 -10.81 17.24 4.91
N ARG A 332 -11.91 17.96 4.64
CA ARG A 332 -12.19 18.52 3.32
C ARG A 332 -11.08 19.44 2.82
N ILE A 333 -10.69 20.42 3.64
CA ILE A 333 -9.69 21.42 3.27
C ILE A 333 -8.33 20.77 3.12
N VAL A 334 -7.95 19.92 4.10
CA VAL A 334 -6.65 19.22 4.07
C VAL A 334 -6.53 18.33 2.85
N LEU A 335 -7.52 17.47 2.58
CA LEU A 335 -7.45 16.54 1.45
C LEU A 335 -7.51 17.26 0.11
N THR A 336 -8.38 18.25 -0.06
CA THR A 336 -8.45 18.99 -1.33
C THR A 336 -7.15 19.75 -1.61
N GLY A 337 -6.67 20.53 -0.63
CA GLY A 337 -5.45 21.32 -0.76
C GLY A 337 -4.21 20.45 -0.94
N ASN A 338 -4.09 19.36 -0.17
CA ASN A 338 -2.95 18.46 -0.25
C ASN A 338 -2.94 17.64 -1.56
N THR A 339 -4.10 17.27 -2.09
CA THR A 339 -4.19 16.58 -3.40
C THR A 339 -3.76 17.50 -4.54
N LEU A 340 -4.17 18.77 -4.51
CA LEU A 340 -3.70 19.78 -5.48
C LEU A 340 -2.20 20.02 -5.33
N ALA A 341 -1.71 20.20 -4.10
CA ALA A 341 -0.29 20.38 -3.84
C ALA A 341 0.54 19.17 -4.31
N LEU A 342 0.03 17.95 -4.13
CA LEU A 342 0.67 16.72 -4.61
C LEU A 342 0.77 16.73 -6.14
N GLY A 343 -0.31 17.07 -6.84
CA GLY A 343 -0.32 17.12 -8.29
C GLY A 343 0.56 18.23 -8.86
N ILE A 344 0.60 19.41 -8.23
CA ILE A 344 1.53 20.50 -8.58
C ILE A 344 2.98 20.05 -8.37
N MET A 345 3.27 19.41 -7.23
CA MET A 345 4.61 18.95 -6.90
C MET A 345 5.07 17.86 -7.88
N LEU A 346 4.19 16.92 -8.23
CA LEU A 346 4.42 15.92 -9.28
C LEU A 346 4.69 16.58 -10.63
N ALA A 347 3.86 17.53 -11.06
CA ALA A 347 4.06 18.25 -12.31
C ALA A 347 5.36 19.06 -12.32
N SER A 348 5.75 19.64 -11.19
CA SER A 348 7.02 20.37 -11.05
C SER A 348 8.25 19.48 -11.17
N MET A 349 8.13 18.16 -10.95
CA MET A 349 9.21 17.22 -11.27
C MET A 349 9.48 17.14 -12.77
N GLY A 350 8.52 17.52 -13.61
CA GLY A 350 8.73 17.69 -15.04
C GLY A 350 9.57 18.93 -15.42
N LEU A 351 9.95 19.77 -14.46
CA LEU A 351 10.90 20.87 -14.69
C LEU A 351 12.33 20.47 -14.30
N VAL A 352 12.52 19.29 -13.71
CA VAL A 352 13.85 18.81 -13.32
C VAL A 352 14.63 18.45 -14.57
N SER A 353 15.88 18.90 -14.59
CA SER A 353 16.87 18.68 -15.64
C SER A 353 18.27 18.56 -15.05
N GLU A 354 19.26 18.23 -15.87
CA GLU A 354 20.67 18.15 -15.47
C GLU A 354 21.21 19.47 -14.88
N HIS A 355 20.61 20.61 -15.23
CA HIS A 355 20.98 21.93 -14.70
C HIS A 355 20.32 22.27 -13.36
N THR A 356 19.46 21.40 -12.84
CA THR A 356 18.77 21.66 -11.57
C THR A 356 19.80 21.60 -10.42
N PRO A 357 19.93 22.66 -9.61
CA PRO A 357 20.85 22.63 -8.48
C PRO A 357 20.49 21.48 -7.53
N TYR A 358 21.49 20.68 -7.15
CA TYR A 358 21.28 19.52 -6.27
C TYR A 358 20.52 19.85 -4.97
N PRO A 359 20.79 20.97 -4.26
CA PRO A 359 20.00 21.34 -3.08
C PRO A 359 18.52 21.61 -3.38
N LEU A 360 18.21 22.15 -4.56
CA LEU A 360 16.83 22.39 -4.99
C LEU A 360 16.12 21.05 -5.23
N LEU A 361 16.77 20.10 -5.89
CA LEU A 361 16.25 18.74 -6.09
C LEU A 361 15.92 18.07 -4.74
N LEU A 362 16.85 18.13 -3.76
CA LEU A 362 16.62 17.57 -2.42
C LEU A 362 15.44 18.24 -1.71
N CYS A 363 15.30 19.57 -1.84
CA CYS A 363 14.17 20.31 -1.29
C CYS A 363 12.84 19.88 -1.93
N MET A 364 12.80 19.75 -3.26
CA MET A 364 11.63 19.29 -3.99
C MET A 364 11.23 17.87 -3.56
N LEU A 365 12.20 16.95 -3.46
CA LEU A 365 11.97 15.59 -2.96
C LEU A 365 11.46 15.60 -1.51
N ALA A 366 12.00 16.45 -0.63
CA ALA A 366 11.50 16.59 0.73
C ALA A 366 10.04 17.06 0.77
N VAL A 367 9.70 18.11 0.03
CA VAL A 367 8.33 18.66 -0.03
C VAL A 367 7.35 17.62 -0.59
N LEU A 368 7.74 16.92 -1.66
CA LEU A 368 6.95 15.84 -2.24
C LEU A 368 6.69 14.71 -1.23
N GLY A 369 7.70 14.33 -0.45
CA GLY A 369 7.59 13.29 0.57
C GLY A 369 6.63 13.69 1.70
N ALA A 370 6.72 14.93 2.17
CA ALA A 370 5.84 15.49 3.18
C ALA A 370 4.37 15.49 2.72
N ILE A 371 4.10 16.03 1.53
CA ILE A 371 2.76 16.11 0.93
C ILE A 371 2.18 14.71 0.72
N ASN A 372 2.97 13.79 0.15
CA ASN A 372 2.54 12.42 -0.10
C ASN A 372 2.18 11.72 1.22
N SER A 373 3.00 11.86 2.25
CA SER A 373 2.75 11.24 3.55
C SER A 373 1.48 11.76 4.24
N LEU A 374 1.23 13.07 4.15
CA LEU A 374 0.01 13.70 4.63
C LEU A 374 -1.22 13.16 3.89
N GLN A 375 -1.12 13.00 2.56
CA GLN A 375 -2.18 12.45 1.71
C GLN A 375 -2.59 11.06 2.19
N PHE A 376 -1.64 10.13 2.29
CA PHE A 376 -1.90 8.76 2.73
C PHE A 376 -2.54 8.71 4.13
N THR A 377 -2.04 9.53 5.05
CA THR A 377 -2.50 9.53 6.44
C THR A 377 -3.92 10.06 6.56
N ALA A 378 -4.21 11.20 5.93
CA ALA A 378 -5.53 11.81 5.95
C ALA A 378 -6.58 10.93 5.24
N MET A 379 -6.25 10.39 4.06
CA MET A 379 -7.16 9.57 3.27
C MET A 379 -7.52 8.25 3.96
N ASN A 380 -6.52 7.49 4.42
CA ASN A 380 -6.79 6.21 5.07
C ASN A 380 -7.62 6.41 6.35
N THR A 381 -7.41 7.52 7.06
CA THR A 381 -8.15 7.78 8.29
C THR A 381 -9.58 8.20 8.01
N VAL A 382 -9.82 9.13 7.06
CA VAL A 382 -11.19 9.57 6.74
C VAL A 382 -12.05 8.43 6.23
N THR A 383 -11.47 7.48 5.48
CA THR A 383 -12.21 6.31 4.99
C THR A 383 -12.78 5.49 6.15
N LEU A 384 -12.06 5.36 7.26
CA LEU A 384 -12.40 4.41 8.31
C LEU A 384 -13.02 5.07 9.56
N ILE A 385 -12.91 6.38 9.72
CA ILE A 385 -13.23 7.08 10.98
C ILE A 385 -14.71 7.00 11.37
N ASP A 386 -15.63 6.95 10.41
CA ASP A 386 -17.08 6.92 10.68
C ASP A 386 -17.69 5.53 10.61
N LEU A 387 -16.90 4.49 10.30
CA LEU A 387 -17.39 3.11 10.28
C LEU A 387 -17.64 2.61 11.71
N ASP A 388 -18.79 1.97 11.90
CA ASP A 388 -19.10 1.28 13.15
C ASP A 388 -18.27 -0.01 13.28
N ASP A 389 -18.11 -0.52 14.50
CA ASP A 389 -17.21 -1.66 14.78
C ASP A 389 -17.59 -2.92 13.98
N ALA A 390 -18.88 -3.09 13.64
CA ALA A 390 -19.38 -4.17 12.78
C ALA A 390 -18.93 -4.05 11.31
N GLN A 391 -18.71 -2.83 10.83
CA GLN A 391 -18.31 -2.53 9.45
C GLN A 391 -16.81 -2.27 9.30
N ALA A 392 -16.11 -1.96 10.40
CA ALA A 392 -14.70 -1.61 10.39
C ALA A 392 -13.81 -2.68 9.73
N SER A 393 -14.15 -3.96 9.89
CA SER A 393 -13.40 -5.09 9.34
C SER A 393 -13.50 -5.20 7.81
N SER A 394 -14.73 -5.21 7.28
CA SER A 394 -14.98 -5.26 5.84
C SER A 394 -14.54 -3.98 5.15
N GLY A 395 -14.77 -2.82 5.78
CA GLY A 395 -14.30 -1.52 5.28
C GLY A 395 -12.76 -1.42 5.25
N ASN A 396 -12.06 -1.89 6.28
CA ASN A 396 -10.60 -1.95 6.31
C ASN A 396 -10.02 -2.89 5.24
N SER A 397 -10.67 -4.03 5.03
CA SER A 397 -10.29 -4.99 4.00
C SER A 397 -10.46 -4.37 2.62
N LEU A 398 -11.61 -3.74 2.35
CA LEU A 398 -11.86 -3.05 1.08
C LEU A 398 -10.89 -1.88 0.86
N LEU A 399 -10.57 -1.10 1.89
CA LEU A 399 -9.52 -0.07 1.81
C LEU A 399 -8.16 -0.68 1.44
N SER A 400 -7.82 -1.85 1.98
CA SER A 400 -6.55 -2.53 1.69
C SER A 400 -6.51 -3.06 0.26
N VAL A 401 -7.63 -3.59 -0.24
CA VAL A 401 -7.79 -3.98 -1.65
C VAL A 401 -7.57 -2.78 -2.56
N VAL A 402 -8.30 -1.69 -2.31
CA VAL A 402 -8.22 -0.48 -3.13
C VAL A 402 -6.81 0.09 -3.07
N ALA A 403 -6.21 0.16 -1.89
CA ALA A 403 -4.83 0.60 -1.71
C ALA A 403 -3.82 -0.21 -2.55
N GLN A 404 -3.98 -1.54 -2.61
CA GLN A 404 -3.13 -2.42 -3.41
C GLN A 404 -3.37 -2.17 -4.91
N LEU A 405 -4.63 -2.14 -5.34
CA LEU A 405 -5.02 -1.94 -6.73
C LEU A 405 -4.53 -0.60 -7.28
N SER A 406 -4.71 0.48 -6.52
CA SER A 406 -4.30 1.83 -6.94
C SER A 406 -2.80 1.99 -7.06
N LEU A 407 -2.03 1.29 -6.21
CA LEU A 407 -0.57 1.31 -6.30
C LEU A 407 -0.11 0.62 -7.58
N SER A 408 -0.64 -0.58 -7.87
CA SER A 408 -0.36 -1.31 -9.12
C SER A 408 -0.79 -0.51 -10.35
N LEU A 409 -1.97 0.10 -10.32
CA LEU A 409 -2.49 0.92 -11.40
C LEU A 409 -1.65 2.21 -11.60
N GLY A 410 -1.19 2.83 -10.52
CA GLY A 410 -0.28 3.98 -10.59
C GLY A 410 1.05 3.67 -11.27
N VAL A 411 1.67 2.53 -10.94
CA VAL A 411 2.90 2.06 -11.61
C VAL A 411 2.64 1.72 -13.07
N ALA A 412 1.57 0.98 -13.37
CA ALA A 412 1.22 0.62 -14.75
C ALA A 412 0.91 1.84 -15.62
N CYS A 413 0.14 2.82 -15.11
CA CYS A 413 -0.12 4.08 -15.80
C CYS A 413 1.18 4.86 -16.05
N ALA A 414 2.06 4.94 -15.05
CA ALA A 414 3.35 5.62 -15.19
C ALA A 414 4.23 4.96 -16.25
N GLY A 415 4.32 3.63 -16.25
CA GLY A 415 5.06 2.87 -17.26
C GLY A 415 4.48 3.02 -18.67
N ALA A 416 3.16 2.98 -18.81
CA ALA A 416 2.48 3.15 -20.10
C ALA A 416 2.63 4.57 -20.66
N LEU A 417 2.51 5.60 -19.81
CA LEU A 417 2.75 6.99 -20.20
C LEU A 417 4.21 7.22 -20.61
N LEU A 418 5.16 6.72 -19.80
CA LEU A 418 6.58 6.85 -20.10
C LEU A 418 6.91 6.14 -21.42
N GLY A 419 6.47 4.89 -21.59
CA GLY A 419 6.65 4.12 -22.81
C GLY A 419 6.04 4.80 -24.04
N GLY A 420 4.82 5.31 -23.91
CA GLY A 420 4.13 6.05 -24.97
C GLY A 420 4.90 7.31 -25.39
N PHE A 421 5.31 8.14 -24.42
CA PHE A 421 6.07 9.35 -24.72
C PHE A 421 7.45 9.04 -25.29
N THR A 422 8.14 7.99 -24.83
CA THR A 422 9.44 7.57 -25.42
C THR A 422 9.30 7.08 -26.86
N ALA A 423 8.18 6.43 -27.21
CA ALA A 423 7.94 5.97 -28.58
C ALA A 423 7.63 7.13 -29.54
N GLU A 424 6.93 8.16 -29.07
CA GLU A 424 6.61 9.36 -29.85
C GLU A 424 7.82 10.29 -30.05
N THR A 425 8.76 10.35 -29.11
CA THR A 425 9.90 11.28 -29.18
C THR A 425 11.04 10.82 -30.11
N GLY A 426 10.99 9.60 -30.64
CA GLY A 426 12.05 9.06 -31.48
C GLY A 426 13.33 8.72 -30.69
N ASN A 427 14.16 7.82 -31.23
CA ASN A 427 15.32 7.24 -30.56
C ASN A 427 16.55 8.18 -30.48
N ASP A 428 16.32 9.50 -30.49
CA ASP A 428 17.34 10.53 -30.66
C ASP A 428 17.84 11.08 -29.31
N GLY A 429 18.66 10.28 -28.60
CA GLY A 429 19.53 10.74 -27.51
C GLY A 429 18.91 10.94 -26.11
N VAL A 430 19.73 11.40 -25.16
CA VAL A 430 19.37 11.55 -23.72
C VAL A 430 18.32 12.64 -23.48
N GLU A 431 18.31 13.71 -24.30
CA GLU A 431 17.30 14.77 -24.23
C GLU A 431 15.88 14.25 -24.53
N SER A 432 15.73 13.27 -25.44
CA SER A 432 14.42 12.69 -25.77
C SER A 432 13.86 11.86 -24.61
N VAL A 433 14.75 11.12 -23.92
CA VAL A 433 14.41 10.33 -22.72
C VAL A 433 13.96 11.25 -21.58
N LEU A 434 14.71 12.32 -21.28
CA LEU A 434 14.33 13.28 -20.25
C LEU A 434 12.98 13.95 -20.57
N GLY A 435 12.74 14.34 -21.82
CA GLY A 435 11.46 14.89 -22.25
C GLY A 435 10.27 13.95 -21.99
N ALA A 436 10.45 12.65 -22.23
CA ALA A 436 9.42 11.65 -21.93
C ALA A 436 9.12 11.56 -20.42
N PHE A 437 10.14 11.63 -19.56
CA PHE A 437 9.92 11.71 -18.10
C PHE A 437 9.16 12.97 -17.71
N GLN A 438 9.53 14.12 -18.28
CA GLN A 438 8.92 15.41 -17.95
C GLN A 438 7.42 15.43 -18.30
N LEU A 439 7.07 14.95 -19.49
CA LEU A 439 5.68 14.78 -19.92
C LEU A 439 4.93 13.78 -19.03
N THR A 440 5.57 12.66 -18.67
CA THR A 440 4.97 11.66 -17.77
C THR A 440 4.63 12.27 -16.41
N PHE A 441 5.56 13.00 -15.79
CA PHE A 441 5.33 13.68 -14.51
C PHE A 441 4.23 14.74 -14.60
N LEU A 442 4.19 15.50 -15.69
CA LEU A 442 3.14 16.49 -15.94
C LEU A 442 1.76 15.83 -16.03
N THR A 443 1.61 14.78 -16.84
CA THR A 443 0.34 14.06 -17.00
C THR A 443 -0.12 13.41 -15.69
N VAL A 444 0.79 12.73 -14.99
CA VAL A 444 0.49 12.11 -13.69
C VAL A 444 0.12 13.18 -12.64
N GLY A 445 0.79 14.33 -12.66
CA GLY A 445 0.45 15.47 -11.80
C GLY A 445 -0.95 16.02 -12.08
N ILE A 446 -1.33 16.20 -13.35
CA ILE A 446 -2.67 16.63 -13.75
C ILE A 446 -3.72 15.62 -13.32
N MET A 447 -3.50 14.32 -13.55
CA MET A 447 -4.39 13.25 -13.11
C MET A 447 -4.59 13.27 -11.59
N ALA A 448 -3.52 13.49 -10.83
CA ALA A 448 -3.60 13.63 -9.38
C ALA A 448 -4.42 14.86 -8.95
N MET A 449 -4.26 16.00 -9.62
CA MET A 449 -5.06 17.21 -9.34
C MET A 449 -6.55 17.00 -9.60
N LEU A 450 -6.92 16.28 -10.66
CA LEU A 450 -8.33 15.96 -10.95
C LEU A 450 -8.98 15.15 -9.83
N ALA A 451 -8.21 14.30 -9.13
CA ALA A 451 -8.72 13.56 -7.98
C ALA A 451 -9.09 14.46 -6.79
N ALA A 452 -8.63 15.72 -6.75
CA ALA A 452 -9.02 16.68 -5.71
C ALA A 452 -10.53 16.98 -5.73
N ALA A 453 -11.18 16.91 -6.91
CA ALA A 453 -12.61 17.12 -7.05
C ALA A 453 -13.44 16.11 -6.25
N ILE A 454 -12.92 14.91 -6.02
CA ILE A 454 -13.57 13.87 -5.21
C ILE A 454 -13.68 14.34 -3.74
N PHE A 455 -12.64 14.98 -3.21
CA PHE A 455 -12.62 15.44 -1.81
C PHE A 455 -13.47 16.69 -1.55
N LEU A 456 -13.85 17.44 -2.59
CA LEU A 456 -14.86 18.50 -2.47
C LEU A 456 -16.22 17.97 -2.01
N GLN A 457 -16.48 16.68 -2.24
CA GLN A 457 -17.67 15.98 -1.75
C GLN A 457 -17.60 15.65 -0.26
N LEU A 458 -16.58 16.06 0.51
CA LEU A 458 -16.62 15.94 1.98
C LEU A 458 -17.37 17.10 2.62
N SER A 459 -18.06 16.84 3.73
CA SER A 459 -18.66 17.86 4.58
C SER A 459 -17.60 18.49 5.49
N PRO A 460 -17.72 19.78 5.83
CA PRO A 460 -16.87 20.42 6.85
C PRO A 460 -16.95 19.78 8.25
N LYS A 461 -18.01 18.99 8.51
CA LYS A 461 -18.25 18.29 9.78
C LYS A 461 -17.78 16.83 9.77
N ASP A 462 -17.31 16.30 8.65
CA ASP A 462 -16.87 14.91 8.55
C ASP A 462 -15.65 14.66 9.45
N GLY A 463 -15.66 13.54 10.19
CA GLY A 463 -14.67 13.23 11.22
C GLY A 463 -14.80 14.04 12.52
N LYS A 464 -15.74 15.01 12.60
CA LYS A 464 -16.10 15.75 13.82
C LYS A 464 -17.46 15.26 14.34
N ARG A 465 -17.53 14.05 14.91
CA ARG A 465 -18.72 13.72 15.74
C ARG A 465 -18.66 14.57 17.00
N VAL A 466 -19.69 15.39 17.17
CA VAL A 466 -20.01 16.11 18.41
C VAL A 466 -19.98 15.08 19.53
N VAL A 467 -19.08 15.27 20.49
CA VAL A 467 -19.17 14.61 21.79
C VAL A 467 -20.58 14.93 22.28
N SER A 468 -21.46 13.93 22.32
CA SER A 468 -22.83 14.09 22.81
C SER A 468 -22.74 14.75 24.18
N ARG A 469 -23.20 16.00 24.28
CA ARG A 469 -23.63 16.58 25.55
C ARG A 469 -24.88 15.81 25.97
N GLU A 470 -24.70 14.67 26.61
CA GLU A 470 -25.74 13.90 27.30
C GLU A 470 -25.33 13.70 28.76
N HIS A 471 -24.81 14.76 29.39
CA HIS A 471 -24.54 14.76 30.83
C HIS A 471 -24.92 16.04 31.57
N ASP A 472 -25.64 16.97 30.92
CA ASP A 472 -26.22 18.12 31.59
C ASP A 472 -27.69 18.20 31.17
N ILE A 473 -28.58 17.60 31.97
CA ILE A 473 -29.93 18.04 32.39
C ILE A 473 -30.50 16.85 33.19
N GLU A 474 -29.93 16.62 34.38
CA GLU A 474 -30.68 16.11 35.53
C GLU A 474 -30.27 17.02 36.69
N HIS A 475 -31.00 18.12 36.82
CA HIS A 475 -31.12 18.92 38.02
C HIS A 475 -32.59 19.25 38.23
#